data_AF-B8LKU0-F1
#
_entry.id   AF-B8LKU0-F1
#
_cell.length_a   1.000
_cell.length_b   1.000
_cell.length_c   1.000
_cell.angle_alpha   90.00
_cell.angle_beta   90.00
_cell.angle_gamma   90.00
#
_symmetry.space_group_name_H-M   'P 1'
#
loop_
_entity.id
_entity.type
_entity.pdbx_description
1 polymer ?
#
loop_
_entity_poly.entity_id
_entity_poly.type
_entity_poly.pdbx_seq_one_letter_code
_entity_poly.pdbx_strand_id
1 'polypeptide(L)'
;MAQSPLSLKLCEGASVASMDTSRCRLGPQNLAPNPRILYRTPRINLPSVQRCRTVSRTRANAVAREIPSEVSGAVSLENKKKKKGLETDPALLWQRYLEWLYQHKELGLYVDVSRIGFTDEFVEEMEPKFQRAFKAMEELEAGAIANPDEGRMVGHYWLRDSKRTPNPSLQQQIDNTLHAICNFADDIISGKIKAPSSPTGRFTQVLSVGIGGSALGPEFVAEALAPDNPPLKIRFIDNTDPAGIDHQIAQLGPELSSTLVIVISKSGGTPETRNGLLEVQKAFREVGLDFSKQGVAITQEKSLLDNTARIEGWVARFPMFDWVGGRTSELSAVGLLPAALQGIDIKEMLTGASIMDEATRIPVVKTNPAALLALSWYWASDGIGSKDMVVLPYKDSLLLFSRYLQQLVMESLGKEFDLDGNRVNQGLSVYGNKGSTDQHAYIQQLREGVHNFFVTFIEVLRDRPPGHDWELEPGVTCGDYLFGMLQGTRSALYAKNRESLTVTVQEVTPRSVGAMIALYERAVGLYASLINVNAYHQPGVEAGKKAAGEVLALQKRVLSVLNEASCKEPIEPLTLAQIAERCHAVEQIEMIYKIVSHIAANDRALIAEGSCGSPSSIKVFSEECNVEDLYTEI
;
A
#
# COMPACT_ATOMS: atom_id res chain seq x y z
N MET A 1 13.97 -88.67 -9.07
CA MET A 1 14.18 -89.17 -7.69
C MET A 1 15.41 -90.07 -7.71
N ALA A 2 16.36 -90.03 -6.77
CA ALA A 2 16.58 -89.05 -5.70
C ALA A 2 18.11 -88.84 -5.54
N GLN A 3 18.53 -87.61 -5.29
CA GLN A 3 19.92 -87.12 -5.39
C GLN A 3 20.11 -86.03 -4.32
N SER A 4 21.23 -85.96 -3.57
CA SER A 4 22.62 -85.59 -3.93
C SER A 4 22.90 -84.06 -3.76
N PRO A 5 24.16 -83.62 -3.51
CA PRO A 5 24.42 -82.39 -2.72
C PRO A 5 25.31 -81.35 -3.46
N LEU A 6 26.16 -80.60 -2.73
CA LEU A 6 27.28 -79.71 -3.17
C LEU A 6 26.92 -78.22 -3.46
N SER A 7 27.81 -77.21 -3.33
CA SER A 7 29.08 -77.07 -2.58
C SER A 7 29.60 -75.59 -2.55
N LEU A 8 30.72 -75.36 -1.85
CA LEU A 8 31.45 -74.11 -1.56
C LEU A 8 31.96 -73.29 -2.76
N LYS A 9 32.14 -71.96 -2.54
CA LYS A 9 33.43 -71.20 -2.56
C LYS A 9 33.16 -69.71 -2.19
N LEU A 10 33.95 -68.93 -1.42
CA LEU A 10 35.42 -68.74 -1.20
C LEU A 10 36.13 -68.06 -2.39
N CYS A 11 36.85 -66.93 -2.31
CA CYS A 11 37.24 -65.96 -1.24
C CYS A 11 37.23 -64.52 -1.87
N GLU A 12 37.65 -63.36 -1.30
CA GLU A 12 38.39 -62.96 -0.07
C GLU A 12 37.52 -61.94 0.76
N GLY A 13 37.91 -60.77 1.32
CA GLY A 13 39.17 -59.98 1.48
C GLY A 13 38.88 -58.45 1.44
N ALA A 14 39.51 -57.54 2.19
CA ALA A 14 40.42 -57.66 3.35
C ALA A 14 40.34 -56.39 4.27
N SER A 15 40.82 -56.53 5.53
CA SER A 15 41.34 -55.47 6.45
C SER A 15 40.41 -54.31 6.90
N VAL A 16 39.95 -54.19 8.17
CA VAL A 16 40.66 -53.88 9.46
C VAL A 16 41.24 -52.44 9.53
N ALA A 17 41.18 -51.66 10.64
CA ALA A 17 40.20 -51.39 11.73
C ALA A 17 40.81 -50.39 12.76
N SER A 18 39.99 -49.57 13.44
CA SER A 18 40.27 -48.92 14.76
C SER A 18 38.95 -48.33 15.31
N MET A 19 38.49 -48.64 16.52
CA MET A 19 38.99 -48.28 17.87
C MET A 19 38.98 -46.75 18.10
N ASP A 20 37.94 -46.19 18.73
CA ASP A 20 37.51 -46.27 20.15
C ASP A 20 38.22 -45.23 21.04
N THR A 21 37.46 -44.42 21.76
CA THR A 21 37.94 -43.24 22.52
C THR A 21 37.28 -43.13 23.88
N SER A 22 38.08 -43.17 24.95
CA SER A 22 37.58 -43.18 26.33
C SER A 22 38.15 -42.05 27.21
N ARG A 23 37.20 -41.32 27.82
CA ARG A 23 37.23 -40.75 29.19
C ARG A 23 38.22 -39.62 29.59
N CYS A 24 37.58 -38.59 30.15
CA CYS A 24 37.88 -37.93 31.44
C CYS A 24 38.80 -36.68 31.53
N ARG A 25 38.14 -35.53 31.78
CA ARG A 25 38.36 -34.49 32.81
C ARG A 25 39.80 -34.18 33.26
N LEU A 26 40.15 -32.87 33.28
CA LEU A 26 40.64 -32.16 34.46
C LEU A 26 40.44 -30.62 34.34
N GLY A 27 40.81 -29.86 35.39
CA GLY A 27 40.40 -28.46 35.62
C GLY A 27 41.32 -27.34 35.09
N PRO A 28 41.03 -26.06 35.44
CA PRO A 28 41.53 -24.88 34.74
C PRO A 28 42.80 -24.22 35.32
N GLN A 29 43.51 -23.42 34.52
CA GLN A 29 44.51 -22.43 34.96
C GLN A 29 44.47 -21.15 34.10
N ASN A 30 45.01 -20.04 34.65
CA ASN A 30 44.94 -18.68 34.09
C ASN A 30 45.98 -18.40 33.00
N LEU A 31 45.69 -17.45 32.10
CA LEU A 31 46.68 -16.67 31.35
C LEU A 31 46.20 -15.21 31.14
N ALA A 32 47.13 -14.27 31.01
CA ALA A 32 46.89 -12.82 30.96
C ALA A 32 47.24 -12.19 29.59
N PRO A 33 46.74 -10.98 29.24
CA PRO A 33 46.72 -10.49 27.85
C PRO A 33 47.85 -9.50 27.48
N ASN A 34 48.27 -9.50 26.20
CA ASN A 34 49.04 -8.43 25.53
C ASN A 34 49.19 -8.72 24.01
N PRO A 35 49.58 -7.76 23.14
CA PRO A 35 49.25 -6.33 23.04
C PRO A 35 48.52 -5.99 21.71
N ARG A 36 48.16 -4.71 21.49
CA ARG A 36 47.59 -4.21 20.21
C ARG A 36 48.67 -3.94 19.15
N ILE A 37 48.31 -4.09 17.87
CA ILE A 37 49.09 -3.62 16.69
C ILE A 37 48.31 -2.50 15.97
N LEU A 38 49.03 -1.51 15.45
CA LEU A 38 48.51 -0.35 14.72
C LEU A 38 48.82 -0.46 13.22
N TYR A 39 47.88 -0.02 12.37
CA TYR A 39 48.14 0.27 10.95
C TYR A 39 47.85 1.75 10.62
N ARG A 40 48.53 2.26 9.60
CA ARG A 40 48.60 3.69 9.26
C ARG A 40 47.63 4.09 8.14
N THR A 41 47.13 5.32 8.19
CA THR A 41 46.61 6.05 7.03
C THR A 41 47.61 7.14 6.58
N PRO A 42 47.68 7.49 5.27
CA PRO A 42 48.61 8.48 4.76
C PRO A 42 48.11 9.92 4.96
N ARG A 43 49.05 10.89 4.99
CA ARG A 43 48.77 12.33 4.95
C ARG A 43 49.05 12.89 3.56
N ILE A 44 48.25 13.87 3.14
CA ILE A 44 48.55 14.78 2.02
C ILE A 44 48.71 16.20 2.59
N ASN A 45 49.69 16.94 2.08
CA ASN A 45 49.98 18.32 2.52
C ASN A 45 49.25 19.35 1.66
N LEU A 46 48.89 20.49 2.26
CA LEU A 46 48.48 21.71 1.56
C LEU A 46 49.34 22.90 2.03
N PRO A 47 49.67 23.88 1.17
CA PRO A 47 50.64 24.92 1.46
C PRO A 47 50.08 26.09 2.29
N SER A 48 50.98 26.84 2.92
CA SER A 48 50.69 27.99 3.79
C SER A 48 50.49 29.31 3.03
N VAL A 49 49.57 30.16 3.52
CA VAL A 49 49.44 31.57 3.12
C VAL A 49 49.46 32.48 4.37
N GLN A 50 49.94 33.71 4.21
CA GLN A 50 50.35 34.61 5.30
C GLN A 50 49.18 35.36 5.99
N ARG A 51 49.42 35.84 7.22
CA ARG A 51 48.57 36.83 7.91
C ARG A 51 48.72 38.23 7.30
N CYS A 52 47.62 38.98 7.20
CA CYS A 52 47.65 40.44 7.32
C CYS A 52 46.45 40.96 8.16
N ARG A 53 46.32 42.29 8.31
CA ARG A 53 45.65 42.95 9.45
C ARG A 53 44.16 43.28 9.27
N THR A 54 43.53 43.53 10.43
CA THR A 54 42.16 43.97 10.70
C THR A 54 41.74 45.30 10.06
N VAL A 55 40.47 45.39 9.61
CA VAL A 55 39.71 46.65 9.45
C VAL A 55 38.25 46.46 9.95
N SER A 56 37.57 47.56 10.23
CA SER A 56 36.28 47.73 10.93
C SER A 56 35.03 47.05 10.34
N ARG A 57 34.04 46.86 11.24
CA ARG A 57 32.60 46.64 11.03
C ARG A 57 31.97 47.34 9.81
N THR A 58 31.04 46.63 9.16
CA THR A 58 29.69 47.13 8.78
C THR A 58 28.69 45.96 8.81
N ARG A 59 27.41 46.23 9.06
CA ARG A 59 26.32 45.26 8.82
C ARG A 59 25.90 45.36 7.35
N ALA A 60 25.64 44.23 6.70
CA ALA A 60 24.94 44.16 5.42
C ALA A 60 23.59 43.43 5.63
N ASN A 61 22.53 43.92 5.00
CA ASN A 61 21.19 43.37 5.16
C ASN A 61 20.97 42.17 4.24
N ALA A 62 20.28 41.13 4.73
CA ALA A 62 19.70 40.11 3.87
C ALA A 62 18.45 40.68 3.20
N VAL A 63 18.34 40.55 1.88
CA VAL A 63 17.23 41.12 1.10
C VAL A 63 16.05 40.15 1.09
N ALA A 64 15.02 40.46 1.88
CA ALA A 64 13.69 39.91 1.65
C ALA A 64 13.08 40.59 0.41
N ARG A 65 12.37 39.83 -0.43
CA ARG A 65 11.59 40.41 -1.53
C ARG A 65 10.23 40.86 -0.98
N GLU A 66 9.97 42.16 -1.02
CA GLU A 66 8.62 42.69 -0.86
C GLU A 66 7.78 42.35 -2.10
N ILE A 67 6.51 42.02 -1.90
CA ILE A 67 5.51 41.83 -2.96
C ILE A 67 4.47 42.94 -2.76
N PRO A 68 4.03 43.66 -3.80
CA PRO A 68 3.14 44.81 -3.62
C PRO A 68 1.77 44.41 -3.06
N SER A 69 1.30 45.19 -2.08
CA SER A 69 -0.08 45.14 -1.61
C SER A 69 -0.96 46.04 -2.48
N GLU A 70 -2.00 45.50 -3.13
CA GLU A 70 -3.33 46.15 -3.17
C GLU A 70 -4.46 45.28 -3.76
N VAL A 71 -5.68 45.56 -3.30
CA VAL A 71 -7.01 45.13 -3.79
C VAL A 71 -7.27 43.63 -4.05
N SER A 72 -7.91 42.96 -3.09
CA SER A 72 -9.30 42.45 -3.27
C SER A 72 -9.88 41.83 -1.98
N GLY A 73 -11.20 41.91 -1.82
CA GLY A 73 -11.99 40.96 -1.01
C GLY A 73 -11.69 40.81 0.48
N ALA A 74 -11.71 41.89 1.27
CA ALA A 74 -11.62 41.80 2.74
C ALA A 74 -12.91 41.23 3.36
N VAL A 75 -13.07 39.91 3.35
CA VAL A 75 -14.05 39.19 4.19
C VAL A 75 -13.50 39.11 5.61
N SER A 76 -14.28 39.51 6.61
CA SER A 76 -13.82 39.67 8.00
C SER A 76 -13.58 38.33 8.70
N LEU A 77 -12.31 37.95 8.84
CA LEU A 77 -11.83 36.87 9.71
C LEU A 77 -11.87 37.25 11.20
N GLU A 78 -13.02 37.71 11.68
CA GLU A 78 -13.25 37.96 13.11
C GLU A 78 -13.84 36.72 13.79
N ASN A 79 -13.49 36.51 15.06
CA ASN A 79 -14.04 35.47 15.94
C ASN A 79 -13.81 33.99 15.57
N LYS A 80 -12.61 33.62 15.10
CA LYS A 80 -12.08 32.28 15.48
C LYS A 80 -11.86 32.28 17.01
N LYS A 81 -12.80 31.71 17.77
CA LYS A 81 -12.60 31.36 19.20
C LYS A 81 -11.25 30.64 19.33
N LYS A 82 -10.40 31.03 20.28
CA LYS A 82 -9.19 30.27 20.59
C LYS A 82 -9.61 28.85 21.00
N LYS A 83 -9.14 27.83 20.27
CA LYS A 83 -9.29 26.42 20.68
C LYS A 83 -8.82 26.29 22.14
N LYS A 84 -9.67 25.74 23.01
CA LYS A 84 -9.29 25.39 24.38
C LYS A 84 -8.13 24.39 24.31
N GLY A 85 -7.20 24.44 25.27
CA GLY A 85 -6.19 23.39 25.41
C GLY A 85 -6.84 22.04 25.73
N LEU A 86 -6.07 20.95 25.55
CA LEU A 86 -6.51 19.63 26.00
C LEU A 86 -6.73 19.64 27.52
N GLU A 87 -7.70 18.85 28.00
CA GLU A 87 -8.14 18.92 29.41
C GLU A 87 -7.13 18.26 30.36
N THR A 88 -6.24 19.07 30.97
CA THR A 88 -5.11 18.56 31.75
C THR A 88 -5.46 18.05 33.14
N ASP A 89 -6.68 18.29 33.65
CA ASP A 89 -7.09 17.70 34.93
C ASP A 89 -7.41 16.19 34.78
N PRO A 90 -6.77 15.29 35.56
CA PRO A 90 -6.98 13.84 35.41
C PRO A 90 -8.42 13.37 35.70
N ALA A 91 -9.17 14.05 36.58
CA ALA A 91 -10.54 13.68 36.90
C ALA A 91 -11.51 14.14 35.80
N LEU A 92 -11.34 15.35 35.27
CA LEU A 92 -12.12 15.84 34.12
C LEU A 92 -11.80 15.05 32.85
N LEU A 93 -10.53 14.70 32.61
CA LEU A 93 -10.13 13.84 31.49
C LEU A 93 -10.73 12.43 31.60
N TRP A 94 -10.85 11.88 32.83
CA TRP A 94 -11.54 10.61 33.07
C TRP A 94 -13.05 10.70 32.84
N GLN A 95 -13.72 11.78 33.26
CA GLN A 95 -15.13 12.00 32.92
C GLN A 95 -15.33 12.10 31.40
N ARG A 96 -14.45 12.85 30.71
CA ARG A 96 -14.47 12.94 29.24
C ARG A 96 -14.22 11.59 28.57
N TYR A 97 -13.37 10.72 29.14
CA TYR A 97 -13.18 9.36 28.65
C TYR A 97 -14.45 8.51 28.85
N LEU A 98 -15.07 8.52 30.03
CA LEU A 98 -16.35 7.83 30.27
C LEU A 98 -17.48 8.30 29.34
N GLU A 99 -17.46 9.57 28.97
CA GLU A 99 -18.49 10.20 28.13
C GLU A 99 -18.28 10.01 26.62
N TRP A 100 -17.02 9.94 26.17
CA TRP A 100 -16.65 9.92 24.75
C TRP A 100 -15.92 8.63 24.31
N LEU A 101 -15.88 7.61 25.17
CA LEU A 101 -15.54 6.24 24.79
C LEU A 101 -16.74 5.55 24.15
N TYR A 102 -16.61 5.19 22.87
CA TYR A 102 -17.52 4.27 22.21
C TYR A 102 -17.06 2.81 22.39
N GLN A 103 -18.00 1.87 22.55
CA GLN A 103 -17.76 0.43 22.59
C GLN A 103 -18.77 -0.33 21.72
N HIS A 104 -18.30 -1.10 20.74
CA HIS A 104 -19.10 -2.13 20.06
C HIS A 104 -18.89 -3.50 20.71
N LYS A 105 -19.79 -3.90 21.61
CA LYS A 105 -19.63 -5.08 22.47
C LYS A 105 -19.38 -6.39 21.71
N GLU A 106 -20.11 -6.65 20.63
CA GLU A 106 -19.94 -7.89 19.84
C GLU A 106 -18.60 -7.96 19.09
N LEU A 107 -18.07 -6.81 18.67
CA LEU A 107 -16.83 -6.75 17.88
C LEU A 107 -15.58 -6.64 18.78
N GLY A 108 -15.76 -6.43 20.09
CA GLY A 108 -14.67 -6.10 21.00
C GLY A 108 -13.92 -4.83 20.60
N LEU A 109 -14.59 -3.90 19.91
CA LEU A 109 -14.00 -2.69 19.33
C LEU A 109 -14.36 -1.46 20.15
N TYR A 110 -13.40 -0.56 20.34
CA TYR A 110 -13.58 0.72 21.02
C TYR A 110 -13.06 1.88 20.18
N VAL A 111 -13.64 3.07 20.36
CA VAL A 111 -13.10 4.33 19.84
C VAL A 111 -13.06 5.35 20.97
N ASP A 112 -11.86 5.76 21.35
CA ASP A 112 -11.57 6.75 22.39
C ASP A 112 -11.08 8.05 21.75
N VAL A 113 -11.89 9.10 21.83
CA VAL A 113 -11.57 10.46 21.34
C VAL A 113 -11.34 11.47 22.47
N SER A 114 -11.17 11.02 23.72
CA SER A 114 -11.03 11.87 24.90
C SER A 114 -9.86 12.86 24.82
N ARG A 115 -8.77 12.48 24.13
CA ARG A 115 -7.55 13.28 23.91
C ARG A 115 -7.57 14.09 22.58
N ILE A 116 -8.75 14.32 22.01
CA ILE A 116 -9.03 15.32 20.97
C ILE A 116 -9.71 16.54 21.61
N GLY A 117 -9.36 17.76 21.18
CA GLY A 117 -9.73 19.00 21.88
C GLY A 117 -11.13 19.57 21.66
N PHE A 118 -12.02 18.90 20.92
CA PHE A 118 -13.36 19.45 20.62
C PHE A 118 -14.20 19.63 21.90
N THR A 119 -14.97 20.70 21.98
CA THR A 119 -15.90 20.96 23.09
C THR A 119 -17.34 20.59 22.69
N ASP A 120 -18.23 20.47 23.67
CA ASP A 120 -19.61 20.02 23.40
C ASP A 120 -20.37 21.05 22.55
N GLU A 121 -20.11 22.36 22.72
CA GLU A 121 -20.70 23.40 21.87
C GLU A 121 -20.20 23.32 20.41
N PHE A 122 -19.02 22.73 20.16
CA PHE A 122 -18.56 22.44 18.80
C PHE A 122 -19.25 21.21 18.21
N VAL A 123 -19.65 20.24 19.04
CA VAL A 123 -20.49 19.12 18.57
C VAL A 123 -21.88 19.63 18.20
N GLU A 124 -22.47 20.50 19.01
CA GLU A 124 -23.72 21.20 18.69
C GLU A 124 -23.63 22.03 17.40
N GLU A 125 -22.51 22.74 17.17
CA GLU A 125 -22.26 23.47 15.92
C GLU A 125 -22.14 22.54 14.69
N MET A 126 -21.56 21.35 14.87
CA MET A 126 -21.36 20.36 13.81
C MET A 126 -22.57 19.47 13.55
N GLU A 127 -23.49 19.31 14.50
CA GLU A 127 -24.65 18.42 14.42
C GLU A 127 -25.49 18.63 13.13
N PRO A 128 -25.81 19.87 12.68
CA PRO A 128 -26.52 20.09 11.42
C PRO A 128 -25.73 19.66 10.17
N LYS A 129 -24.40 19.57 10.24
CA LYS A 129 -23.56 19.01 9.16
C LYS A 129 -23.59 17.48 9.22
N PHE A 130 -23.49 16.88 10.41
CA PHE A 130 -23.58 15.43 10.60
C PHE A 130 -24.93 14.86 10.17
N GLN A 131 -26.05 15.51 10.48
CA GLN A 131 -27.36 15.06 9.99
C GLN A 131 -27.48 15.08 8.46
N ARG A 132 -26.79 16.00 7.76
CA ARG A 132 -26.67 15.94 6.29
C ARG A 132 -25.75 14.80 5.83
N ALA A 133 -24.64 14.55 6.52
CA ALA A 133 -23.72 13.47 6.20
C ALA A 133 -24.35 12.07 6.40
N PHE A 134 -25.10 11.87 7.48
CA PHE A 134 -25.87 10.63 7.71
C PHE A 134 -26.91 10.41 6.61
N LYS A 135 -27.69 11.45 6.26
CA LYS A 135 -28.66 11.38 5.15
C LYS A 135 -27.99 11.08 3.80
N ALA A 136 -26.86 11.71 3.50
CA ALA A 136 -26.12 11.44 2.27
C ALA A 136 -25.60 10.00 2.19
N MET A 137 -25.20 9.41 3.33
CA MET A 137 -24.82 8.00 3.40
C MET A 137 -26.02 7.03 3.31
N GLU A 138 -27.20 7.43 3.80
CA GLU A 138 -28.46 6.70 3.60
C GLU A 138 -28.89 6.70 2.13
N GLU A 139 -28.87 7.87 1.47
CA GLU A 139 -29.19 8.02 0.05
C GLU A 139 -28.20 7.24 -0.83
N LEU A 140 -26.90 7.24 -0.49
CA LEU A 140 -25.87 6.43 -1.13
C LEU A 140 -26.17 4.93 -1.01
N GLU A 141 -26.46 4.41 0.19
CA GLU A 141 -26.79 2.99 0.39
C GLU A 141 -28.08 2.59 -0.33
N ALA A 142 -29.04 3.50 -0.47
CA ALA A 142 -30.27 3.30 -1.23
C ALA A 142 -30.07 3.30 -2.77
N GLY A 143 -28.83 3.51 -3.26
CA GLY A 143 -28.49 3.46 -4.68
C GLY A 143 -28.53 4.81 -5.40
N ALA A 144 -28.43 5.94 -4.69
CA ALA A 144 -28.25 7.24 -5.34
C ALA A 144 -26.91 7.33 -6.10
N ILE A 145 -26.84 8.27 -7.04
CA ILE A 145 -25.61 8.61 -7.77
C ILE A 145 -24.70 9.44 -6.85
N ALA A 146 -23.97 8.73 -5.99
CA ALA A 146 -23.01 9.33 -5.05
C ALA A 146 -21.68 9.76 -5.71
N ASN A 147 -21.43 9.34 -6.95
CA ASN A 147 -20.29 9.77 -7.77
C ASN A 147 -20.81 10.51 -9.02
N PRO A 148 -21.15 11.81 -8.91
CA PRO A 148 -21.78 12.56 -10.00
C PRO A 148 -20.88 12.71 -11.23
N ASP A 149 -19.57 12.92 -11.04
CA ASP A 149 -18.59 13.10 -12.11
C ASP A 149 -18.53 11.92 -13.11
N GLU A 150 -18.70 10.69 -12.61
CA GLU A 150 -18.71 9.48 -13.43
C GLU A 150 -20.13 8.94 -13.69
N GLY A 151 -21.17 9.56 -13.12
CA GLY A 151 -22.56 9.12 -13.18
C GLY A 151 -22.83 7.77 -12.49
N ARG A 152 -22.10 7.44 -11.42
CA ARG A 152 -22.10 6.10 -10.79
C ARG A 152 -22.74 6.05 -9.40
N MET A 153 -23.37 4.91 -9.10
CA MET A 153 -23.66 4.46 -7.74
C MET A 153 -22.38 4.06 -7.01
N VAL A 154 -22.44 3.97 -5.68
CA VAL A 154 -21.30 3.55 -4.83
C VAL A 154 -21.78 2.44 -3.88
N GLY A 155 -21.48 1.19 -4.22
CA GLY A 155 -22.19 0.02 -3.65
C GLY A 155 -21.38 -0.91 -2.74
N HIS A 156 -20.18 -0.51 -2.30
CA HIS A 156 -19.29 -1.37 -1.48
C HIS A 156 -19.89 -1.79 -0.11
N TYR A 157 -20.97 -1.14 0.33
CA TYR A 157 -21.82 -1.56 1.47
C TYR A 157 -22.67 -2.80 1.16
N TRP A 158 -23.08 -3.00 -0.10
CA TRP A 158 -23.91 -4.14 -0.51
C TRP A 158 -23.13 -5.46 -0.58
N LEU A 159 -21.80 -5.40 -0.68
CA LEU A 159 -20.94 -6.58 -0.69
C LEU A 159 -20.99 -7.36 0.64
N ARG A 160 -21.34 -6.65 1.72
CA ARG A 160 -21.40 -7.13 3.11
C ARG A 160 -22.82 -7.29 3.65
N ASP A 161 -23.81 -6.59 3.07
CA ASP A 161 -25.22 -6.99 3.14
C ASP A 161 -25.92 -6.83 1.77
N SER A 162 -26.01 -7.93 1.02
CA SER A 162 -26.58 -7.94 -0.34
C SER A 162 -28.09 -7.68 -0.38
N LYS A 163 -28.79 -7.84 0.75
CA LYS A 163 -30.24 -7.56 0.89
C LYS A 163 -30.55 -6.07 0.83
N ARG A 164 -29.54 -5.20 1.00
CA ARG A 164 -29.65 -3.74 0.91
C ARG A 164 -29.36 -3.19 -0.49
N THR A 165 -29.14 -4.07 -1.48
CA THR A 165 -29.03 -3.63 -2.88
C THR A 165 -30.32 -2.98 -3.39
N PRO A 166 -30.25 -2.00 -4.30
CA PRO A 166 -31.44 -1.32 -4.84
C PRO A 166 -32.27 -2.19 -5.80
N ASN A 167 -31.82 -3.40 -6.16
CA ASN A 167 -32.62 -4.36 -6.93
C ASN A 167 -32.14 -5.82 -6.77
N PRO A 168 -33.01 -6.83 -6.93
CA PRO A 168 -32.67 -8.24 -6.74
C PRO A 168 -31.60 -8.80 -7.70
N SER A 169 -31.36 -8.17 -8.85
CA SER A 169 -30.31 -8.63 -9.78
C SER A 169 -28.92 -8.36 -9.22
N LEU A 170 -28.72 -7.20 -8.57
CA LEU A 170 -27.47 -6.91 -7.86
C LEU A 170 -27.29 -7.85 -6.65
N GLN A 171 -28.34 -8.11 -5.87
CA GLN A 171 -28.27 -9.10 -4.79
C GLN A 171 -27.78 -10.45 -5.32
N GLN A 172 -28.43 -10.99 -6.37
CA GLN A 172 -28.08 -12.28 -6.95
C GLN A 172 -26.67 -12.30 -7.54
N GLN A 173 -26.18 -11.20 -8.12
CA GLN A 173 -24.81 -11.09 -8.61
C GLN A 173 -23.77 -11.16 -7.47
N ILE A 174 -24.02 -10.48 -6.35
CA ILE A 174 -23.15 -10.50 -5.17
C ILE A 174 -23.16 -11.89 -4.54
N ASP A 175 -24.34 -12.44 -4.26
CA ASP A 175 -24.52 -13.76 -3.65
C ASP A 175 -23.88 -14.87 -4.51
N ASN A 176 -24.09 -14.86 -5.83
CA ASN A 176 -23.44 -15.80 -6.75
C ASN A 176 -21.91 -15.64 -6.78
N THR A 177 -21.40 -14.41 -6.71
CA THR A 177 -19.95 -14.14 -6.71
C THR A 177 -19.29 -14.69 -5.44
N LEU A 178 -19.90 -14.46 -4.27
CA LEU A 178 -19.40 -14.99 -3.00
C LEU A 178 -19.42 -16.53 -2.98
N HIS A 179 -20.49 -17.17 -3.46
CA HIS A 179 -20.55 -18.63 -3.61
C HIS A 179 -19.48 -19.16 -4.58
N ALA A 180 -19.26 -18.49 -5.72
CA ALA A 180 -18.24 -18.87 -6.69
C ALA A 180 -16.82 -18.77 -6.09
N ILE A 181 -16.53 -17.73 -5.31
CA ILE A 181 -15.23 -17.56 -4.62
C ILE A 181 -15.00 -18.70 -3.62
N CYS A 182 -15.99 -19.00 -2.78
CA CYS A 182 -15.90 -20.09 -1.80
C CYS A 182 -15.62 -21.43 -2.51
N ASN A 183 -16.48 -21.81 -3.46
CA ASN A 183 -16.38 -23.09 -4.16
C ASN A 183 -15.05 -23.22 -4.94
N PHE A 184 -14.54 -22.13 -5.52
CA PHE A 184 -13.27 -22.14 -6.24
C PHE A 184 -12.05 -22.24 -5.30
N ALA A 185 -12.07 -21.53 -4.17
CA ALA A 185 -11.02 -21.66 -3.16
C ALA A 185 -10.98 -23.08 -2.57
N ASP A 186 -12.13 -23.66 -2.22
CA ASP A 186 -12.25 -25.05 -1.76
C ASP A 186 -11.73 -26.04 -2.82
N ASP A 187 -12.07 -25.84 -4.09
CA ASP A 187 -11.62 -26.68 -5.21
C ASP A 187 -10.10 -26.61 -5.46
N ILE A 188 -9.49 -25.44 -5.27
CA ILE A 188 -8.03 -25.24 -5.38
C ILE A 188 -7.30 -25.85 -4.17
N ILE A 189 -7.76 -25.57 -2.95
CA ILE A 189 -7.14 -26.02 -1.70
C ILE A 189 -7.23 -27.55 -1.56
N SER A 190 -8.35 -28.16 -1.98
CA SER A 190 -8.53 -29.62 -2.00
C SER A 190 -7.78 -30.32 -3.14
N GLY A 191 -7.22 -29.60 -4.11
CA GLY A 191 -6.59 -30.17 -5.30
C GLY A 191 -7.58 -30.84 -6.27
N LYS A 192 -8.85 -30.44 -6.24
CA LYS A 192 -9.87 -30.80 -7.25
C LYS A 192 -9.59 -30.06 -8.56
N ILE A 193 -9.25 -28.77 -8.49
CA ILE A 193 -8.58 -28.05 -9.57
C ILE A 193 -7.06 -28.19 -9.33
N LYS A 194 -6.34 -28.73 -10.31
CA LYS A 194 -4.93 -29.13 -10.17
C LYS A 194 -4.00 -28.17 -10.90
N ALA A 195 -2.85 -27.89 -10.29
CA ALA A 195 -1.74 -27.26 -10.99
C ALA A 195 -1.15 -28.26 -12.00
N PRO A 196 -1.15 -27.99 -13.32
CA PRO A 196 -0.92 -29.01 -14.35
C PRO A 196 0.45 -29.70 -14.27
N SER A 197 1.48 -28.94 -13.92
CA SER A 197 2.88 -29.36 -13.93
C SER A 197 3.49 -29.46 -12.54
N SER A 198 2.70 -29.29 -11.48
CA SER A 198 3.15 -29.34 -10.09
C SER A 198 3.52 -30.79 -9.69
N PRO A 199 4.74 -31.04 -9.16
CA PRO A 199 5.11 -32.37 -8.64
C PRO A 199 4.21 -32.87 -7.50
N THR A 200 3.43 -31.98 -6.87
CA THR A 200 2.47 -32.32 -5.81
C THR A 200 1.02 -32.42 -6.31
N GLY A 201 0.78 -32.14 -7.60
CA GLY A 201 -0.56 -32.16 -8.21
C GLY A 201 -1.52 -31.06 -7.73
N ARG A 202 -1.06 -30.13 -6.87
CA ARG A 202 -1.82 -29.01 -6.32
C ARG A 202 -1.09 -27.68 -6.50
N PHE A 203 -1.83 -26.59 -6.34
CA PHE A 203 -1.25 -25.25 -6.16
C PHE A 203 -0.65 -25.11 -4.75
N THR A 204 0.39 -24.30 -4.61
CA THR A 204 1.07 -23.97 -3.34
C THR A 204 1.39 -22.49 -3.19
N GLN A 205 1.28 -21.71 -4.27
CA GLN A 205 1.60 -20.29 -4.33
C GLN A 205 0.48 -19.53 -5.05
N VAL A 206 0.30 -18.27 -4.71
CA VAL A 206 -0.52 -17.28 -5.42
C VAL A 206 0.39 -16.12 -5.82
N LEU A 207 0.34 -15.71 -7.09
CA LEU A 207 0.96 -14.48 -7.57
C LEU A 207 -0.14 -13.50 -7.97
N SER A 208 -0.38 -12.48 -7.14
CA SER A 208 -1.38 -11.44 -7.40
C SER A 208 -0.74 -10.29 -8.18
N VAL A 209 -1.30 -9.94 -9.33
CA VAL A 209 -0.80 -8.90 -10.24
C VAL A 209 -1.87 -7.82 -10.35
N GLY A 210 -1.61 -6.63 -9.81
CA GLY A 210 -2.56 -5.53 -9.73
C GLY A 210 -2.01 -4.37 -8.90
N ILE A 211 -2.41 -3.13 -9.21
CA ILE A 211 -1.85 -1.91 -8.58
C ILE A 211 -2.90 -1.15 -7.75
N GLY A 212 -2.42 -0.46 -6.70
CA GLY A 212 -3.23 0.42 -5.85
C GLY A 212 -4.37 -0.35 -5.18
N GLY A 213 -5.61 0.00 -5.51
CA GLY A 213 -6.79 -0.66 -4.93
C GLY A 213 -6.91 -2.15 -5.28
N SER A 214 -6.14 -2.60 -6.28
CA SER A 214 -6.04 -4.01 -6.70
C SER A 214 -4.90 -4.79 -6.01
N ALA A 215 -4.19 -4.18 -5.05
CA ALA A 215 -3.15 -4.83 -4.24
C ALA A 215 -3.12 -4.38 -2.77
N LEU A 216 -3.27 -3.09 -2.45
CA LEU A 216 -3.08 -2.56 -1.09
C LEU A 216 -4.06 -3.12 -0.04
N GLY A 217 -5.28 -3.50 -0.46
CA GLY A 217 -6.22 -4.26 0.36
C GLY A 217 -5.76 -5.71 0.55
N PRO A 218 -5.58 -6.49 -0.54
CA PRO A 218 -5.13 -7.87 -0.47
C PRO A 218 -3.80 -8.08 0.26
N GLU A 219 -2.84 -7.16 0.12
CA GLU A 219 -1.59 -7.13 0.88
C GLU A 219 -1.82 -6.94 2.38
N PHE A 220 -2.62 -5.94 2.76
CA PHE A 220 -2.95 -5.67 4.16
C PHE A 220 -3.66 -6.86 4.80
N VAL A 221 -4.62 -7.48 4.11
CA VAL A 221 -5.35 -8.65 4.61
C VAL A 221 -4.47 -9.90 4.68
N ALA A 222 -3.51 -10.07 3.76
CA ALA A 222 -2.52 -11.14 3.86
C ALA A 222 -1.61 -10.96 5.10
N GLU A 223 -0.99 -9.78 5.28
CA GLU A 223 -0.12 -9.49 6.44
C GLU A 223 -0.90 -9.55 7.78
N ALA A 224 -2.17 -9.14 7.78
CA ALA A 224 -2.99 -9.09 8.98
C ALA A 224 -3.53 -10.44 9.45
N LEU A 225 -3.81 -11.37 8.52
CA LEU A 225 -4.64 -12.56 8.79
C LEU A 225 -4.12 -13.88 8.23
N ALA A 226 -3.10 -13.92 7.38
CA ALA A 226 -2.57 -15.19 6.88
C ALA A 226 -2.00 -16.03 8.03
N PRO A 227 -2.37 -17.32 8.17
CA PRO A 227 -1.76 -18.19 9.16
C PRO A 227 -0.30 -18.50 8.78
N ASP A 228 0.55 -18.83 9.77
CA ASP A 228 2.00 -19.12 9.57
C ASP A 228 2.30 -20.12 8.43
N ASN A 229 1.36 -21.01 8.16
CA ASN A 229 1.44 -22.03 7.12
C ASN A 229 0.12 -22.04 6.31
N PRO A 230 -0.07 -21.09 5.37
CA PRO A 230 -1.30 -21.02 4.59
C PRO A 230 -1.34 -22.12 3.52
N PRO A 231 -2.52 -22.56 3.06
CA PRO A 231 -2.64 -23.60 2.03
C PRO A 231 -1.91 -23.24 0.72
N LEU A 232 -2.04 -21.97 0.31
CA LEU A 232 -1.21 -21.32 -0.71
C LEU A 232 -0.58 -20.05 -0.10
N LYS A 233 0.71 -19.81 -0.34
CA LYS A 233 1.40 -18.57 0.06
C LYS A 233 1.23 -17.50 -1.03
N ILE A 234 1.05 -16.23 -0.66
CA ILE A 234 0.85 -15.14 -1.64
C ILE A 234 2.11 -14.30 -1.86
N ARG A 235 2.26 -13.80 -3.10
CA ARG A 235 3.20 -12.76 -3.53
C ARG A 235 2.47 -11.73 -4.39
N PHE A 236 3.01 -10.52 -4.47
CA PHE A 236 2.40 -9.39 -5.17
C PHE A 236 3.32 -8.77 -6.21
N ILE A 237 2.75 -8.37 -7.35
CA ILE A 237 3.35 -7.47 -8.33
C ILE A 237 2.41 -6.26 -8.44
N ASP A 238 2.78 -5.17 -7.76
CA ASP A 238 2.00 -3.92 -7.67
C ASP A 238 2.59 -2.76 -8.49
N ASN A 239 3.74 -2.96 -9.12
CA ASN A 239 4.53 -1.93 -9.79
C ASN A 239 5.10 -2.45 -11.12
N THR A 240 5.44 -1.53 -12.04
CA THR A 240 6.01 -1.83 -13.36
C THR A 240 7.55 -1.83 -13.40
N ASP A 241 8.21 -1.76 -12.23
CA ASP A 241 9.66 -1.87 -12.10
C ASP A 241 10.13 -3.29 -12.50
N PRO A 242 10.92 -3.46 -13.58
CA PRO A 242 11.37 -4.77 -14.03
C PRO A 242 12.12 -5.55 -12.94
N ALA A 243 12.97 -4.89 -12.14
CA ALA A 243 13.73 -5.55 -11.10
C ALA A 243 12.84 -6.09 -9.97
N GLY A 244 11.70 -5.44 -9.71
CA GLY A 244 10.68 -5.91 -8.78
C GLY A 244 9.92 -7.14 -9.32
N ILE A 245 9.55 -7.10 -10.61
CA ILE A 245 8.88 -8.21 -11.31
C ILE A 245 9.79 -9.44 -11.37
N ASP A 246 11.02 -9.26 -11.87
CA ASP A 246 12.05 -10.30 -11.97
C ASP A 246 12.33 -10.93 -10.60
N HIS A 247 12.39 -10.12 -9.54
CA HIS A 247 12.59 -10.63 -8.18
C HIS A 247 11.46 -11.57 -7.73
N GLN A 248 10.18 -11.21 -7.94
CA GLN A 248 9.08 -12.09 -7.52
C GLN A 248 9.04 -13.39 -8.33
N ILE A 249 9.32 -13.32 -9.64
CA ILE A 249 9.40 -14.51 -10.52
C ILE A 249 10.57 -15.41 -10.09
N ALA A 250 11.76 -14.84 -9.87
CA ALA A 250 12.93 -15.59 -9.42
C ALA A 250 12.77 -16.19 -8.00
N GLN A 251 12.02 -15.52 -7.12
CA GLN A 251 11.69 -16.01 -5.77
C GLN A 251 10.62 -17.11 -5.76
N LEU A 252 9.87 -17.32 -6.84
CA LEU A 252 9.05 -18.52 -7.06
C LEU A 252 9.90 -19.66 -7.63
N GLY A 253 10.70 -19.37 -8.67
CA GLY A 253 11.58 -20.36 -9.30
C GLY A 253 10.83 -21.65 -9.67
N PRO A 254 11.22 -22.84 -9.15
CA PRO A 254 10.50 -24.09 -9.39
C PRO A 254 9.01 -24.08 -8.99
N GLU A 255 8.62 -23.28 -7.99
CA GLU A 255 7.22 -23.16 -7.54
C GLU A 255 6.32 -22.43 -8.54
N LEU A 256 6.85 -21.85 -9.62
CA LEU A 256 6.07 -21.30 -10.73
C LEU A 256 5.13 -22.37 -11.33
N SER A 257 5.57 -23.64 -11.33
CA SER A 257 4.79 -24.82 -11.75
C SER A 257 3.58 -25.16 -10.84
N SER A 258 3.51 -24.55 -9.64
CA SER A 258 2.44 -24.69 -8.66
C SER A 258 1.85 -23.34 -8.21
N THR A 259 2.08 -22.28 -8.99
CA THR A 259 1.57 -20.93 -8.73
C THR A 259 0.24 -20.66 -9.44
N LEU A 260 -0.77 -20.18 -8.73
CA LEU A 260 -1.99 -19.62 -9.31
C LEU A 260 -1.78 -18.11 -9.52
N VAL A 261 -1.91 -17.60 -10.74
CA VAL A 261 -1.71 -16.18 -11.04
C VAL A 261 -3.06 -15.48 -11.07
N ILE A 262 -3.27 -14.50 -10.17
CA ILE A 262 -4.50 -13.72 -10.10
C ILE A 262 -4.23 -12.34 -10.67
N VAL A 263 -4.90 -11.98 -11.76
CA VAL A 263 -4.70 -10.72 -12.46
C VAL A 263 -5.88 -9.80 -12.18
N ILE A 264 -5.61 -8.66 -11.54
CA ILE A 264 -6.63 -7.76 -11.00
C ILE A 264 -6.54 -6.39 -11.69
N SER A 265 -7.51 -6.10 -12.55
CA SER A 265 -7.68 -4.78 -13.17
C SER A 265 -9.12 -4.61 -13.64
N LYS A 266 -9.78 -3.54 -13.20
CA LYS A 266 -11.18 -3.22 -13.57
C LYS A 266 -11.38 -3.11 -15.09
N SER A 267 -10.52 -2.36 -15.77
CA SER A 267 -10.59 -2.15 -17.23
C SER A 267 -9.80 -3.18 -18.04
N GLY A 268 -8.86 -3.90 -17.41
CA GLY A 268 -7.85 -4.71 -18.09
C GLY A 268 -6.79 -3.91 -18.84
N GLY A 269 -6.90 -2.58 -18.88
CA GLY A 269 -5.98 -1.68 -19.58
C GLY A 269 -4.99 -0.95 -18.68
N THR A 270 -4.94 -1.28 -17.37
CA THR A 270 -3.98 -0.71 -16.42
C THR A 270 -2.55 -1.07 -16.85
N PRO A 271 -1.67 -0.10 -17.19
CA PRO A 271 -0.35 -0.40 -17.76
C PRO A 271 0.51 -1.29 -16.86
N GLU A 272 0.53 -1.03 -15.56
CA GLU A 272 1.35 -1.72 -14.58
C GLU A 272 0.90 -3.18 -14.43
N THR A 273 -0.41 -3.42 -14.27
CA THR A 273 -1.00 -4.77 -14.26
C THR A 273 -0.73 -5.50 -15.58
N ARG A 274 -0.87 -4.82 -16.74
CA ARG A 274 -0.66 -5.43 -18.06
C ARG A 274 0.80 -5.81 -18.29
N ASN A 275 1.74 -4.98 -17.87
CA ASN A 275 3.18 -5.26 -17.96
C ASN A 275 3.56 -6.45 -17.08
N GLY A 276 3.09 -6.46 -15.82
CA GLY A 276 3.27 -7.61 -14.91
C GLY A 276 2.70 -8.91 -15.47
N LEU A 277 1.50 -8.86 -16.08
CA LEU A 277 0.91 -10.02 -16.78
C LEU A 277 1.81 -10.51 -17.92
N LEU A 278 2.30 -9.62 -18.78
CA LEU A 278 3.09 -10.01 -19.95
C LEU A 278 4.46 -10.60 -19.58
N GLU A 279 5.13 -10.06 -18.55
CA GLU A 279 6.38 -10.61 -18.02
C GLU A 279 6.17 -11.97 -17.33
N VAL A 280 5.08 -12.14 -16.56
CA VAL A 280 4.73 -13.46 -16.00
C VAL A 280 4.39 -14.46 -17.11
N GLN A 281 3.63 -14.06 -18.14
CA GLN A 281 3.37 -14.91 -19.31
C GLN A 281 4.66 -15.26 -20.08
N LYS A 282 5.65 -14.35 -20.14
CA LYS A 282 6.97 -14.61 -20.71
C LYS A 282 7.72 -15.66 -19.90
N ALA A 283 7.85 -15.48 -18.58
CA ALA A 283 8.50 -16.44 -17.70
C ALA A 283 7.86 -17.83 -17.76
N PHE A 284 6.52 -17.89 -17.84
CA PHE A 284 5.78 -19.14 -18.08
C PHE A 284 6.19 -19.82 -19.39
N ARG A 285 6.26 -19.08 -20.50
CA ARG A 285 6.71 -19.62 -21.81
C ARG A 285 8.16 -20.11 -21.75
N GLU A 286 9.05 -19.39 -21.09
CA GLU A 286 10.48 -19.72 -20.96
C GLU A 286 10.72 -21.06 -20.23
N VAL A 287 9.84 -21.45 -19.29
CA VAL A 287 9.87 -22.77 -18.63
C VAL A 287 8.86 -23.79 -19.19
N GLY A 288 8.19 -23.49 -20.31
CA GLY A 288 7.26 -24.39 -20.98
C GLY A 288 5.91 -24.62 -20.29
N LEU A 289 5.44 -23.67 -19.46
CA LEU A 289 4.15 -23.71 -18.79
C LEU A 289 3.05 -22.99 -19.59
N ASP A 290 1.84 -23.56 -19.60
CA ASP A 290 0.65 -22.93 -20.18
C ASP A 290 -0.02 -22.02 -19.14
N PHE A 291 0.16 -20.70 -19.30
CA PHE A 291 -0.41 -19.69 -18.41
C PHE A 291 -1.93 -19.81 -18.26
N SER A 292 -2.67 -20.17 -19.32
CA SER A 292 -4.14 -20.28 -19.25
C SER A 292 -4.62 -21.33 -18.24
N LYS A 293 -3.77 -22.31 -17.89
CA LYS A 293 -4.08 -23.36 -16.90
C LYS A 293 -3.71 -22.98 -15.47
N GLN A 294 -3.20 -21.77 -15.26
CA GLN A 294 -2.79 -21.23 -13.95
C GLN A 294 -3.27 -19.78 -13.72
N GLY A 295 -3.75 -19.08 -14.76
CA GLY A 295 -4.28 -17.71 -14.68
C GLY A 295 -5.75 -17.61 -14.24
N VAL A 296 -6.06 -16.58 -13.47
CA VAL A 296 -7.39 -16.17 -13.01
C VAL A 296 -7.52 -14.66 -13.20
N ALA A 297 -8.67 -14.18 -13.69
CA ALA A 297 -8.93 -12.75 -13.85
C ALA A 297 -9.94 -12.23 -12.81
N ILE A 298 -9.70 -11.04 -12.26
CA ILE A 298 -10.66 -10.27 -11.47
C ILE A 298 -10.83 -8.91 -12.14
N THR A 299 -11.98 -8.69 -12.77
CA THR A 299 -12.15 -7.62 -13.76
C THR A 299 -13.62 -7.31 -14.06
N GLN A 300 -13.91 -6.17 -14.67
CA GLN A 300 -15.26 -5.86 -15.13
C GLN A 300 -15.65 -6.77 -16.31
N GLU A 301 -16.90 -7.24 -16.33
CA GLU A 301 -17.39 -8.05 -17.46
C GLU A 301 -17.23 -7.29 -18.78
N LYS A 302 -16.79 -7.99 -19.84
CA LYS A 302 -16.50 -7.45 -21.18
C LYS A 302 -15.34 -6.44 -21.24
N SER A 303 -14.50 -6.32 -20.19
CA SER A 303 -13.25 -5.56 -20.23
C SER A 303 -12.21 -6.16 -21.19
N LEU A 304 -11.06 -5.51 -21.37
CA LEU A 304 -9.96 -6.09 -22.16
C LEU A 304 -9.52 -7.43 -21.55
N LEU A 305 -9.24 -7.45 -20.25
CA LEU A 305 -8.78 -8.61 -19.50
C LEU A 305 -9.84 -9.72 -19.43
N ASP A 306 -11.13 -9.37 -19.35
CA ASP A 306 -12.22 -10.35 -19.37
C ASP A 306 -12.29 -11.09 -20.71
N ASN A 307 -12.10 -10.34 -21.81
CA ASN A 307 -12.06 -10.92 -23.15
C ASN A 307 -10.80 -11.77 -23.36
N THR A 308 -9.62 -11.29 -22.96
CA THR A 308 -8.37 -12.07 -22.98
C THR A 308 -8.53 -13.39 -22.23
N ALA A 309 -8.94 -13.35 -20.96
CA ALA A 309 -9.10 -14.53 -20.12
C ALA A 309 -10.16 -15.51 -20.66
N ARG A 310 -11.22 -15.00 -21.30
CA ARG A 310 -12.27 -15.80 -21.93
C ARG A 310 -11.82 -16.43 -23.27
N ILE A 311 -10.97 -15.77 -24.03
CA ILE A 311 -10.48 -16.25 -25.34
C ILE A 311 -9.33 -17.25 -25.15
N GLU A 312 -8.39 -16.97 -24.25
CA GLU A 312 -7.28 -17.88 -23.90
C GLU A 312 -7.71 -19.08 -23.05
N GLY A 313 -8.92 -19.04 -22.47
CA GLY A 313 -9.46 -20.15 -21.67
C GLY A 313 -8.82 -20.28 -20.29
N TRP A 314 -8.72 -19.17 -19.57
CA TRP A 314 -8.17 -19.09 -18.20
C TRP A 314 -9.01 -19.88 -17.19
N VAL A 315 -8.39 -20.28 -16.08
CA VAL A 315 -8.97 -21.17 -15.06
C VAL A 315 -10.27 -20.63 -14.46
N ALA A 316 -10.33 -19.33 -14.18
CA ALA A 316 -11.53 -18.65 -13.68
C ALA A 316 -11.54 -17.15 -14.01
N ARG A 317 -12.73 -16.54 -13.94
CA ARG A 317 -12.97 -15.10 -14.05
C ARG A 317 -13.99 -14.68 -12.99
N PHE A 318 -13.72 -13.59 -12.27
CA PHE A 318 -14.58 -13.04 -11.24
C PHE A 318 -14.91 -11.57 -11.51
N PRO A 319 -16.16 -11.12 -11.28
CA PRO A 319 -16.58 -9.77 -11.62
C PRO A 319 -16.03 -8.72 -10.64
N MET A 320 -15.59 -7.59 -11.18
CA MET A 320 -15.39 -6.33 -10.47
C MET A 320 -16.43 -5.31 -10.99
N PHE A 321 -17.41 -4.98 -10.15
CA PHE A 321 -18.54 -4.13 -10.56
C PHE A 321 -18.15 -2.66 -10.77
N ASP A 322 -18.91 -1.95 -11.60
CA ASP A 322 -18.67 -0.54 -11.92
C ASP A 322 -18.88 0.39 -10.70
N TRP A 323 -19.86 0.06 -9.84
CA TRP A 323 -20.15 0.73 -8.56
C TRP A 323 -19.20 0.37 -7.39
N VAL A 324 -18.19 -0.49 -7.60
CA VAL A 324 -17.10 -0.73 -6.64
C VAL A 324 -15.90 0.15 -6.99
N GLY A 325 -15.51 1.05 -6.09
CA GLY A 325 -14.30 1.86 -6.22
C GLY A 325 -13.06 1.03 -5.91
N GLY A 326 -11.92 1.32 -6.54
CA GLY A 326 -10.69 0.52 -6.35
C GLY A 326 -10.25 0.44 -4.89
N ARG A 327 -10.17 1.60 -4.22
CA ARG A 327 -9.82 1.72 -2.78
C ARG A 327 -10.88 1.18 -1.81
N THR A 328 -12.07 0.82 -2.30
CA THR A 328 -13.16 0.19 -1.52
C THR A 328 -13.55 -1.19 -2.09
N SER A 329 -12.58 -1.87 -2.74
CA SER A 329 -12.81 -3.17 -3.40
C SER A 329 -12.37 -4.38 -2.60
N GLU A 330 -11.74 -4.20 -1.43
CA GLU A 330 -11.21 -5.31 -0.61
C GLU A 330 -12.27 -6.38 -0.31
N LEU A 331 -13.45 -5.95 0.16
CA LEU A 331 -14.58 -6.83 0.45
C LEU A 331 -15.36 -7.29 -0.80
N SER A 332 -14.74 -7.22 -1.99
CA SER A 332 -15.24 -7.80 -3.24
C SER A 332 -14.36 -9.00 -3.66
N ALA A 333 -14.53 -9.53 -4.87
CA ALA A 333 -13.65 -10.58 -5.40
C ALA A 333 -12.15 -10.23 -5.28
N VAL A 334 -11.78 -8.95 -5.39
CA VAL A 334 -10.40 -8.43 -5.33
C VAL A 334 -9.64 -8.92 -4.10
N GLY A 335 -10.21 -8.81 -2.89
CA GLY A 335 -9.58 -9.26 -1.65
C GLY A 335 -10.07 -10.63 -1.17
N LEU A 336 -11.38 -10.89 -1.29
CA LEU A 336 -11.97 -12.14 -0.80
C LEU A 336 -11.40 -13.39 -1.50
N LEU A 337 -11.03 -13.34 -2.78
CA LEU A 337 -10.42 -14.52 -3.43
C LEU A 337 -8.98 -14.78 -2.96
N PRO A 338 -8.05 -13.80 -3.00
CA PRO A 338 -6.72 -13.94 -2.38
C PRO A 338 -6.76 -14.35 -0.90
N ALA A 339 -7.72 -13.86 -0.12
CA ALA A 339 -7.88 -14.21 1.29
C ALA A 339 -8.34 -15.67 1.48
N ALA A 340 -9.37 -16.10 0.76
CA ALA A 340 -9.90 -17.46 0.85
C ALA A 340 -8.85 -18.53 0.44
N LEU A 341 -8.03 -18.24 -0.57
CA LEU A 341 -6.93 -19.13 -1.01
C LEU A 341 -5.81 -19.31 0.04
N GLN A 342 -5.67 -18.35 0.96
CA GLN A 342 -4.78 -18.44 2.12
C GLN A 342 -5.45 -19.11 3.34
N GLY A 343 -6.72 -19.54 3.22
CA GLY A 343 -7.48 -20.15 4.31
C GLY A 343 -8.06 -19.14 5.31
N ILE A 344 -8.13 -17.86 4.97
CA ILE A 344 -8.74 -16.80 5.80
C ILE A 344 -10.27 -16.89 5.71
N ASP A 345 -10.97 -16.78 6.84
CA ASP A 345 -12.45 -16.79 6.86
C ASP A 345 -13.02 -15.46 6.34
N ILE A 346 -13.26 -15.42 5.04
CA ILE A 346 -13.87 -14.29 4.33
C ILE A 346 -15.33 -14.02 4.72
N LYS A 347 -16.05 -14.98 5.30
CA LYS A 347 -17.45 -14.78 5.75
C LYS A 347 -17.48 -14.05 7.08
N GLU A 348 -16.51 -14.33 7.95
CA GLU A 348 -16.28 -13.55 9.16
C GLU A 348 -15.81 -12.12 8.85
N MET A 349 -14.98 -11.90 7.81
CA MET A 349 -14.65 -10.55 7.33
C MET A 349 -15.90 -9.75 6.94
N LEU A 350 -16.75 -10.32 6.07
CA LEU A 350 -17.99 -9.68 5.64
C LEU A 350 -18.96 -9.44 6.80
N THR A 351 -19.05 -10.39 7.73
CA THR A 351 -19.90 -10.29 8.93
C THR A 351 -19.45 -9.14 9.83
N GLY A 352 -18.15 -9.06 10.15
CA GLY A 352 -17.60 -7.95 10.94
C GLY A 352 -17.80 -6.58 10.29
N ALA A 353 -17.64 -6.51 8.97
CA ALA A 353 -17.87 -5.31 8.19
C ALA A 353 -19.36 -4.90 8.18
N SER A 354 -20.29 -5.86 8.06
CA SER A 354 -21.74 -5.60 8.10
C SER A 354 -22.21 -5.10 9.46
N ILE A 355 -21.72 -5.70 10.56
CA ILE A 355 -22.02 -5.27 11.94
C ILE A 355 -21.55 -3.82 12.16
N MET A 356 -20.36 -3.47 11.65
CA MET A 356 -19.86 -2.09 11.70
C MET A 356 -20.72 -1.11 10.87
N ASP A 357 -21.31 -1.55 9.75
CA ASP A 357 -22.26 -0.70 9.03
C ASP A 357 -23.56 -0.49 9.81
N GLU A 358 -24.12 -1.50 10.46
CA GLU A 358 -25.27 -1.34 11.35
C GLU A 358 -24.97 -0.33 12.46
N ALA A 359 -23.80 -0.45 13.11
CA ALA A 359 -23.33 0.48 14.12
C ALA A 359 -23.13 1.92 13.61
N THR A 360 -22.76 2.09 12.35
CA THR A 360 -22.43 3.40 11.76
C THR A 360 -23.53 4.02 10.91
N ARG A 361 -24.67 3.32 10.76
CA ARG A 361 -25.95 3.88 10.27
C ARG A 361 -26.70 4.66 11.36
N ILE A 362 -26.32 4.54 12.64
CA ILE A 362 -26.95 5.27 13.75
C ILE A 362 -26.67 6.78 13.60
N PRO A 363 -27.69 7.64 13.39
CA PRO A 363 -27.48 9.05 13.05
C PRO A 363 -27.28 9.92 14.29
N VAL A 364 -26.39 9.51 15.19
CA VAL A 364 -26.06 10.20 16.46
C VAL A 364 -24.55 10.15 16.66
N VAL A 365 -23.90 11.30 16.58
CA VAL A 365 -22.42 11.41 16.56
C VAL A 365 -21.76 10.69 17.73
N LYS A 366 -22.29 10.87 18.95
CA LYS A 366 -21.72 10.33 20.20
C LYS A 366 -21.77 8.80 20.31
N THR A 367 -22.61 8.14 19.52
CA THR A 367 -22.78 6.67 19.51
C THR A 367 -22.48 6.03 18.15
N ASN A 368 -21.81 6.75 17.26
CA ASN A 368 -21.44 6.28 15.92
C ASN A 368 -19.91 6.37 15.76
N PRO A 369 -19.18 5.24 15.67
CA PRO A 369 -17.72 5.25 15.73
C PRO A 369 -17.10 5.94 14.50
N ALA A 370 -17.71 5.84 13.33
CA ALA A 370 -17.26 6.53 12.12
C ALA A 370 -17.48 8.05 12.22
N ALA A 371 -18.57 8.49 12.87
CA ALA A 371 -18.82 9.91 13.14
C ALA A 371 -17.83 10.48 14.16
N LEU A 372 -17.47 9.72 15.21
CA LEU A 372 -16.43 10.11 16.16
C LEU A 372 -15.05 10.28 15.49
N LEU A 373 -14.69 9.39 14.55
CA LEU A 373 -13.47 9.56 13.75
C LEU A 373 -13.56 10.81 12.86
N ALA A 374 -14.64 10.97 12.08
CA ALA A 374 -14.82 12.12 11.18
C ALA A 374 -14.83 13.47 11.93
N LEU A 375 -15.50 13.53 13.10
CA LEU A 375 -15.49 14.70 14.00
C LEU A 375 -14.07 15.00 14.48
N SER A 376 -13.33 13.98 14.90
CA SER A 376 -11.96 14.12 15.41
C SER A 376 -11.00 14.60 14.34
N TRP A 377 -11.09 14.05 13.12
CA TRP A 377 -10.31 14.50 11.97
C TRP A 377 -10.64 15.95 11.63
N TYR A 378 -11.93 16.31 11.54
CA TYR A 378 -12.38 17.66 11.16
C TYR A 378 -11.95 18.69 12.20
N TRP A 379 -12.06 18.36 13.49
CA TRP A 379 -11.52 19.21 14.55
C TRP A 379 -10.00 19.36 14.44
N ALA A 380 -9.24 18.26 14.31
CA ALA A 380 -7.79 18.28 14.34
C ALA A 380 -7.18 18.99 13.10
N SER A 381 -7.80 18.86 11.93
CA SER A 381 -7.36 19.43 10.64
C SER A 381 -7.98 20.80 10.31
N ASP A 382 -8.71 21.40 11.27
CA ASP A 382 -9.54 22.62 11.07
C ASP A 382 -10.56 22.51 9.91
N GLY A 383 -10.91 21.28 9.49
CA GLY A 383 -11.77 20.99 8.34
C GLY A 383 -11.14 21.31 6.98
N ILE A 384 -9.83 21.55 6.93
CA ILE A 384 -9.09 22.03 5.74
C ILE A 384 -7.74 21.32 5.53
N GLY A 385 -7.49 20.20 6.22
CA GLY A 385 -6.21 19.49 6.13
C GLY A 385 -5.04 20.20 6.83
N SER A 386 -5.30 21.07 7.82
CA SER A 386 -4.23 21.84 8.52
C SER A 386 -3.25 20.97 9.34
N LYS A 387 -3.58 19.70 9.51
CA LYS A 387 -2.75 18.66 10.15
C LYS A 387 -2.87 17.34 9.42
N ASP A 388 -1.75 16.65 9.31
CA ASP A 388 -1.62 15.28 8.83
C ASP A 388 -2.11 14.27 9.90
N MET A 389 -2.67 13.14 9.46
CA MET A 389 -2.97 12.01 10.35
C MET A 389 -1.79 11.04 10.39
N VAL A 390 -1.30 10.70 11.58
CA VAL A 390 -0.37 9.58 11.78
C VAL A 390 -1.11 8.39 12.37
N VAL A 391 -1.13 7.25 11.68
CA VAL A 391 -1.69 5.99 12.17
C VAL A 391 -0.57 5.12 12.75
N LEU A 392 -0.68 4.77 14.03
CA LEU A 392 0.33 3.98 14.75
C LEU A 392 -0.29 2.69 15.31
N PRO A 393 -0.24 1.58 14.56
CA PRO A 393 -0.59 0.28 15.09
C PRO A 393 0.49 -0.25 16.02
N TYR A 394 0.09 -0.74 17.19
CA TYR A 394 0.94 -1.47 18.14
C TYR A 394 0.67 -2.97 18.03
N LYS A 395 0.78 -3.49 16.80
CA LYS A 395 0.70 -4.92 16.46
C LYS A 395 1.40 -5.14 15.12
N ASP A 396 2.29 -6.11 15.05
CA ASP A 396 3.13 -6.33 13.86
C ASP A 396 2.31 -6.67 12.60
N SER A 397 1.29 -7.51 12.71
CA SER A 397 0.42 -7.88 11.57
C SER A 397 -0.45 -6.72 11.04
N LEU A 398 -0.56 -5.60 11.76
CA LEU A 398 -1.25 -4.40 11.29
C LEU A 398 -0.30 -3.39 10.60
N LEU A 399 0.95 -3.76 10.35
CA LEU A 399 1.98 -2.93 9.68
C LEU A 399 1.47 -2.23 8.42
N LEU A 400 0.77 -2.96 7.53
CA LEU A 400 0.30 -2.42 6.25
C LEU A 400 -1.01 -1.61 6.36
N PHE A 401 -1.61 -1.50 7.55
CA PHE A 401 -2.87 -0.75 7.72
C PHE A 401 -2.70 0.75 7.41
N SER A 402 -1.54 1.35 7.71
CA SER A 402 -1.24 2.72 7.30
C SER A 402 -1.14 2.87 5.78
N ARG A 403 -0.52 1.90 5.07
CA ARG A 403 -0.40 1.86 3.60
C ARG A 403 -1.76 1.71 2.92
N TYR A 404 -2.64 0.87 3.47
CA TYR A 404 -4.03 0.75 3.04
C TYR A 404 -4.82 2.07 3.24
N LEU A 405 -4.73 2.65 4.45
CA LEU A 405 -5.40 3.91 4.77
C LEU A 405 -4.87 5.11 3.97
N GLN A 406 -3.61 5.10 3.52
CA GLN A 406 -3.09 6.11 2.60
C GLN A 406 -3.93 6.20 1.33
N GLN A 407 -4.22 5.08 0.65
CA GLN A 407 -5.09 5.16 -0.53
C GLN A 407 -6.53 5.48 -0.13
N LEU A 408 -7.11 4.78 0.85
CA LEU A 408 -8.51 4.94 1.22
C LEU A 408 -8.86 6.39 1.62
N VAL A 409 -7.98 7.05 2.39
CA VAL A 409 -8.19 8.42 2.87
C VAL A 409 -7.70 9.45 1.84
N MET A 410 -6.46 9.35 1.34
CA MET A 410 -5.87 10.44 0.54
C MET A 410 -6.44 10.50 -0.88
N GLU A 411 -6.70 9.36 -1.54
CA GLU A 411 -7.31 9.35 -2.88
C GLU A 411 -8.82 9.72 -2.83
N SER A 412 -9.48 9.48 -1.68
CA SER A 412 -10.86 9.92 -1.47
C SER A 412 -10.98 11.41 -1.15
N LEU A 413 -10.11 11.95 -0.30
CA LEU A 413 -10.27 13.30 0.26
C LEU A 413 -9.38 14.37 -0.40
N GLY A 414 -8.28 13.97 -1.05
CA GLY A 414 -7.37 14.86 -1.77
C GLY A 414 -7.99 15.39 -3.06
N LYS A 415 -8.64 16.55 -3.02
CA LYS A 415 -9.51 17.05 -4.12
C LYS A 415 -9.37 18.55 -4.35
N GLU A 416 -9.15 18.93 -5.61
CA GLU A 416 -9.00 20.33 -6.01
C GLU A 416 -10.32 21.12 -5.90
N PHE A 417 -11.46 20.49 -6.22
CA PHE A 417 -12.78 21.11 -6.25
C PHE A 417 -13.76 20.44 -5.27
N ASP A 418 -14.73 21.22 -4.79
CA ASP A 418 -15.89 20.73 -4.03
C ASP A 418 -17.09 20.42 -4.95
N LEU A 419 -18.18 19.89 -4.38
CA LEU A 419 -19.39 19.50 -5.10
C LEU A 419 -20.17 20.70 -5.69
N ASP A 420 -19.91 21.92 -5.22
CA ASP A 420 -20.46 23.16 -5.76
C ASP A 420 -19.56 23.79 -6.86
N GLY A 421 -18.42 23.16 -7.16
CA GLY A 421 -17.46 23.60 -8.18
C GLY A 421 -16.43 24.63 -7.70
N ASN A 422 -16.36 24.94 -6.40
CA ASN A 422 -15.38 25.84 -5.82
C ASN A 422 -14.01 25.17 -5.73
N ARG A 423 -12.92 25.92 -6.01
CA ARG A 423 -11.55 25.42 -5.88
C ARG A 423 -11.09 25.42 -4.42
N VAL A 424 -11.18 24.28 -3.74
CA VAL A 424 -10.90 24.12 -2.30
C VAL A 424 -9.52 23.56 -1.96
N ASN A 425 -8.91 22.72 -2.82
CA ASN A 425 -7.64 22.03 -2.54
C ASN A 425 -7.65 21.24 -1.21
N GLN A 426 -8.72 20.50 -0.96
CA GLN A 426 -8.92 19.70 0.24
C GLN A 426 -8.01 18.47 0.30
N GLY A 427 -7.83 17.95 1.52
CA GLY A 427 -7.11 16.70 1.76
C GLY A 427 -7.00 16.34 3.24
N LEU A 428 -6.52 15.12 3.49
CA LEU A 428 -6.05 14.66 4.80
C LEU A 428 -4.90 13.67 4.55
N SER A 429 -3.66 14.12 4.71
CA SER A 429 -2.48 13.27 4.53
C SER A 429 -2.48 12.14 5.56
N VAL A 430 -2.03 10.94 5.16
CA VAL A 430 -1.86 9.81 6.08
C VAL A 430 -0.41 9.35 6.06
N TYR A 431 0.16 9.19 7.25
CA TYR A 431 1.47 8.60 7.49
C TYR A 431 1.36 7.53 8.58
N GLY A 432 2.34 6.64 8.69
CA GLY A 432 2.35 5.60 9.73
C GLY A 432 3.17 4.39 9.34
N ASN A 433 3.71 3.70 10.35
CA ASN A 433 4.39 2.42 10.20
C ASN A 433 3.95 1.50 11.36
N LYS A 434 4.69 1.39 12.46
CA LYS A 434 4.25 0.64 13.65
C LYS A 434 4.96 1.03 14.95
N GLY A 435 4.24 0.89 16.05
CA GLY A 435 4.76 0.91 17.40
C GLY A 435 5.24 -0.48 17.86
N SER A 436 6.30 -0.60 18.65
CA SER A 436 7.15 0.48 19.22
C SER A 436 8.24 0.99 18.27
N THR A 437 8.45 0.37 17.09
CA THR A 437 9.56 0.68 16.16
C THR A 437 9.72 2.19 15.90
N ASP A 438 8.61 2.90 15.65
CA ASP A 438 8.64 4.32 15.29
C ASP A 438 9.09 5.26 16.42
N GLN A 439 9.13 4.77 17.67
CA GLN A 439 9.74 5.48 18.81
C GLN A 439 11.24 5.73 18.59
N HIS A 440 11.88 4.88 17.79
CA HIS A 440 13.29 4.99 17.40
C HIS A 440 13.48 5.63 16.02
N ALA A 441 12.40 6.14 15.41
CA ALA A 441 12.43 6.84 14.12
C ALA A 441 11.87 8.27 14.25
N TYR A 442 10.57 8.49 13.96
CA TYR A 442 10.00 9.82 13.78
C TYR A 442 9.14 10.32 14.95
N ILE A 443 8.95 9.55 16.03
CA ILE A 443 8.22 10.00 17.24
C ILE A 443 8.86 11.24 17.89
N GLN A 444 10.17 11.49 17.72
CA GLN A 444 10.80 12.74 18.17
C GLN A 444 10.23 13.97 17.44
N GLN A 445 9.99 13.88 16.12
CA GLN A 445 9.26 14.91 15.37
C GLN A 445 7.82 15.02 15.88
N LEU A 446 7.15 13.89 16.14
CA LEU A 446 5.77 13.88 16.62
C LEU A 446 5.61 14.45 18.04
N ARG A 447 6.67 14.47 18.85
CA ARG A 447 6.63 15.02 20.20
C ARG A 447 7.14 16.46 20.29
N GLU A 448 8.26 16.79 19.65
CA GLU A 448 8.95 18.08 19.84
C GLU A 448 9.13 18.91 18.55
N GLY A 449 8.79 18.35 17.39
CA GLY A 449 8.78 19.08 16.12
C GLY A 449 7.59 20.03 15.94
N VAL A 450 7.38 20.47 14.69
CA VAL A 450 6.24 21.31 14.26
C VAL A 450 4.91 20.67 14.68
N HIS A 451 3.83 21.44 14.86
CA HIS A 451 2.51 20.90 15.23
C HIS A 451 1.57 20.77 14.02
N ASN A 452 2.03 20.06 12.99
CA ASN A 452 1.31 19.79 11.75
C ASN A 452 0.63 18.41 11.71
N PHE A 453 0.37 17.75 12.84
CA PHE A 453 -0.20 16.40 12.86
C PHE A 453 -1.07 16.12 14.10
N PHE A 454 -1.88 15.07 14.01
CA PHE A 454 -2.51 14.36 15.13
C PHE A 454 -2.30 12.85 14.99
N VAL A 455 -2.50 12.09 16.07
CA VAL A 455 -2.16 10.65 16.10
C VAL A 455 -3.39 9.76 16.35
N THR A 456 -3.55 8.76 15.49
CA THR A 456 -4.51 7.67 15.61
C THR A 456 -3.77 6.40 16.04
N PHE A 457 -3.84 6.04 17.31
CA PHE A 457 -3.29 4.77 17.79
C PHE A 457 -4.24 3.61 17.44
N ILE A 458 -3.69 2.49 16.95
CA ILE A 458 -4.43 1.23 16.89
C ILE A 458 -3.88 0.29 17.96
N GLU A 459 -4.74 -0.09 18.90
CA GLU A 459 -4.42 -0.94 20.06
C GLU A 459 -5.06 -2.32 19.88
N VAL A 460 -4.35 -3.38 20.29
CA VAL A 460 -4.86 -4.75 20.27
C VAL A 460 -4.75 -5.33 21.67
N LEU A 461 -5.89 -5.64 22.30
CA LEU A 461 -5.94 -6.07 23.72
C LEU A 461 -5.48 -7.52 23.96
N ARG A 462 -5.27 -8.31 22.91
CA ARG A 462 -4.77 -9.68 22.98
C ARG A 462 -3.46 -9.79 22.21
N ASP A 463 -2.38 -9.96 22.95
CA ASP A 463 -1.03 -10.12 22.40
C ASP A 463 -0.86 -11.44 21.66
N ARG A 464 -1.41 -12.53 22.21
CA ARG A 464 -1.28 -13.90 21.70
C ARG A 464 -2.59 -14.70 21.86
N PRO A 465 -2.78 -15.78 21.08
CA PRO A 465 -3.84 -16.75 21.35
C PRO A 465 -3.74 -17.29 22.79
N PRO A 466 -4.86 -17.56 23.49
CA PRO A 466 -4.84 -17.99 24.89
C PRO A 466 -3.93 -19.20 25.16
N GLY A 467 -3.21 -19.19 26.28
CA GLY A 467 -2.33 -20.30 26.68
C GLY A 467 -0.97 -20.33 25.96
N HIS A 468 -0.65 -19.31 25.16
CA HIS A 468 0.66 -19.11 24.53
C HIS A 468 1.47 -18.00 25.22
N ASP A 469 1.07 -17.65 26.43
CA ASP A 469 1.64 -16.60 27.25
C ASP A 469 3.07 -16.97 27.71
N TRP A 470 3.99 -16.01 27.66
CA TRP A 470 5.37 -16.20 28.08
C TRP A 470 5.86 -14.98 28.86
N GLU A 471 6.21 -15.21 30.12
CA GLU A 471 6.86 -14.22 30.98
C GLU A 471 8.33 -14.06 30.57
N LEU A 472 8.74 -12.81 30.31
CA LEU A 472 10.14 -12.43 30.16
C LEU A 472 10.82 -12.31 31.53
N GLU A 473 10.09 -11.72 32.48
CA GLU A 473 10.44 -11.54 33.89
C GLU A 473 9.17 -11.81 34.72
N PRO A 474 9.26 -12.13 36.03
CA PRO A 474 8.11 -12.58 36.83
C PRO A 474 6.91 -11.62 36.78
N GLY A 475 5.82 -12.09 36.18
CA GLY A 475 4.59 -11.31 35.96
C GLY A 475 4.65 -10.26 34.86
N VAL A 476 5.61 -10.33 33.92
CA VAL A 476 5.76 -9.39 32.79
C VAL A 476 6.03 -10.13 31.48
N THR A 477 5.17 -9.96 30.49
CA THR A 477 5.27 -10.54 29.14
C THR A 477 5.81 -9.53 28.11
N CYS A 478 6.06 -9.99 26.87
CA CYS A 478 6.29 -9.07 25.74
C CYS A 478 5.11 -8.10 25.50
N GLY A 479 3.88 -8.53 25.82
CA GLY A 479 2.66 -7.74 25.63
C GLY A 479 2.59 -6.56 26.59
N ASP A 480 2.91 -6.78 27.86
CA ASP A 480 2.96 -5.73 28.88
C ASP A 480 3.95 -4.61 28.51
N TYR A 481 5.10 -4.98 27.91
CA TYR A 481 6.01 -3.99 27.33
C TYR A 481 5.40 -3.26 26.13
N LEU A 482 4.74 -3.95 25.20
CA LEU A 482 4.14 -3.33 24.01
C LEU A 482 3.00 -2.35 24.38
N PHE A 483 2.14 -2.75 25.32
CA PHE A 483 1.11 -1.92 25.94
C PHE A 483 1.71 -0.72 26.69
N GLY A 484 2.73 -0.94 27.53
CA GLY A 484 3.44 0.13 28.24
C GLY A 484 4.10 1.13 27.28
N MET A 485 4.64 0.65 26.16
CA MET A 485 5.21 1.47 25.08
C MET A 485 4.13 2.29 24.34
N LEU A 486 2.94 1.74 24.10
CA LEU A 486 1.79 2.45 23.54
C LEU A 486 1.35 3.57 24.49
N GLN A 487 0.97 3.23 25.71
CA GLN A 487 0.39 4.16 26.67
C GLN A 487 1.41 5.22 27.14
N GLY A 488 2.69 4.84 27.22
CA GLY A 488 3.82 5.75 27.41
C GLY A 488 3.95 6.76 26.28
N THR A 489 3.94 6.32 25.02
CA THR A 489 3.97 7.21 23.84
C THR A 489 2.76 8.13 23.80
N ARG A 490 1.55 7.56 23.94
CA ARG A 490 0.28 8.29 23.97
C ARG A 490 0.28 9.40 25.03
N SER A 491 0.91 9.16 26.17
CA SER A 491 1.00 10.13 27.27
C SER A 491 2.16 11.13 27.10
N ALA A 492 3.29 10.72 26.52
CA ALA A 492 4.42 11.59 26.21
C ALA A 492 4.09 12.61 25.09
N LEU A 493 3.23 12.23 24.14
CA LEU A 493 2.63 13.13 23.14
C LEU A 493 1.60 14.08 23.78
N TYR A 494 0.69 13.53 24.57
CA TYR A 494 -0.35 14.32 25.25
C TYR A 494 0.23 15.41 26.17
N ALA A 495 1.31 15.10 26.90
CA ALA A 495 2.07 16.07 27.73
C ALA A 495 2.76 17.20 26.92
N LYS A 496 2.72 17.17 25.59
CA LYS A 496 3.13 18.26 24.69
C LYS A 496 1.94 18.89 23.94
N ASN A 497 0.72 18.72 24.47
CA ASN A 497 -0.55 19.14 23.87
C ASN A 497 -0.69 18.65 22.40
N ARG A 498 -0.29 17.41 22.12
CA ARG A 498 -0.53 16.74 20.83
C ARG A 498 -1.83 15.97 20.92
N GLU A 499 -2.71 16.19 19.95
CA GLU A 499 -4.04 15.57 19.92
C GLU A 499 -3.92 14.11 19.46
N SER A 500 -4.69 13.22 20.09
CA SER A 500 -4.73 11.81 19.71
C SER A 500 -6.06 11.14 20.00
N LEU A 501 -6.39 10.14 19.17
CA LEU A 501 -7.48 9.20 19.38
C LEU A 501 -6.94 7.77 19.40
N THR A 502 -7.73 6.83 19.88
CA THR A 502 -7.35 5.41 19.93
C THR A 502 -8.50 4.54 19.43
N VAL A 503 -8.21 3.68 18.47
CA VAL A 503 -9.11 2.60 18.03
C VAL A 503 -8.55 1.31 18.60
N THR A 504 -9.30 0.68 19.50
CA THR A 504 -8.87 -0.54 20.19
C THR A 504 -9.67 -1.72 19.68
N VAL A 505 -9.03 -2.84 19.34
CA VAL A 505 -9.70 -4.11 19.02
C VAL A 505 -9.29 -5.21 20.00
N GLN A 506 -10.20 -6.14 20.28
CA GLN A 506 -9.94 -7.22 21.23
C GLN A 506 -8.83 -8.18 20.77
N GLU A 507 -8.76 -8.47 19.47
CA GLU A 507 -7.79 -9.35 18.81
C GLU A 507 -7.80 -9.01 17.29
N VAL A 508 -6.73 -9.33 16.56
CA VAL A 508 -6.72 -9.26 15.09
C VAL A 508 -7.29 -10.57 14.55
N THR A 509 -8.49 -10.51 13.99
CA THR A 509 -9.25 -11.64 13.46
C THR A 509 -9.95 -11.22 12.16
N PRO A 510 -10.42 -12.16 11.32
CA PRO A 510 -11.12 -11.79 10.08
C PRO A 510 -12.30 -10.84 10.36
N ARG A 511 -13.09 -11.10 11.42
CA ARG A 511 -14.18 -10.23 11.88
C ARG A 511 -13.70 -8.84 12.30
N SER A 512 -12.62 -8.70 13.08
CA SER A 512 -12.18 -7.38 13.53
C SER A 512 -11.51 -6.56 12.42
N VAL A 513 -10.79 -7.20 11.50
CA VAL A 513 -10.21 -6.53 10.31
C VAL A 513 -11.31 -6.07 9.35
N GLY A 514 -12.33 -6.90 9.09
CA GLY A 514 -13.50 -6.49 8.31
C GLY A 514 -14.23 -5.30 8.93
N ALA A 515 -14.40 -5.30 10.26
CA ALA A 515 -14.96 -4.16 10.99
C ALA A 515 -14.06 -2.90 10.92
N MET A 516 -12.73 -3.04 10.95
CA MET A 516 -11.80 -1.91 10.81
C MET A 516 -11.87 -1.30 9.40
N ILE A 517 -11.94 -2.12 8.34
CA ILE A 517 -12.13 -1.65 6.96
C ILE A 517 -13.43 -0.82 6.86
N ALA A 518 -14.55 -1.42 7.28
CA ALA A 518 -15.87 -0.77 7.27
C ALA A 518 -15.92 0.56 8.04
N LEU A 519 -15.27 0.61 9.21
CA LEU A 519 -15.20 1.80 10.05
C LEU A 519 -14.52 2.98 9.34
N TYR A 520 -13.39 2.74 8.67
CA TYR A 520 -12.64 3.79 7.98
C TYR A 520 -13.26 4.17 6.63
N GLU A 521 -13.83 3.22 5.88
CA GLU A 521 -14.59 3.54 4.65
C GLU A 521 -15.76 4.48 4.96
N ARG A 522 -16.50 4.19 6.04
CA ARG A 522 -17.60 5.06 6.51
C ARG A 522 -17.09 6.41 7.03
N ALA A 523 -16.00 6.43 7.80
CA ALA A 523 -15.45 7.68 8.34
C ALA A 523 -14.98 8.62 7.22
N VAL A 524 -14.41 8.07 6.14
CA VAL A 524 -14.08 8.81 4.91
C VAL A 524 -15.34 9.36 4.24
N GLY A 525 -16.39 8.54 4.07
CA GLY A 525 -17.67 8.99 3.49
C GLY A 525 -18.33 10.12 4.27
N LEU A 526 -18.37 10.01 5.60
CA LEU A 526 -18.89 11.06 6.48
C LEU A 526 -18.03 12.33 6.42
N TYR A 527 -16.69 12.21 6.55
CA TYR A 527 -15.78 13.36 6.50
C TYR A 527 -15.87 14.09 5.16
N ALA A 528 -15.92 13.37 4.04
CA ALA A 528 -16.07 13.96 2.71
C ALA A 528 -17.33 14.82 2.59
N SER A 529 -18.44 14.41 3.21
CA SER A 529 -19.66 15.23 3.29
C SER A 529 -19.49 16.47 4.18
N LEU A 530 -18.74 16.37 5.29
CA LEU A 530 -18.42 17.53 6.15
C LEU A 530 -17.55 18.59 5.44
N ILE A 531 -16.71 18.18 4.47
CA ILE A 531 -15.85 19.06 3.66
C ILE A 531 -16.34 19.28 2.21
N ASN A 532 -17.55 18.80 1.88
CA ASN A 532 -18.24 19.01 0.59
C ASN A 532 -17.56 18.41 -0.66
N VAL A 533 -16.79 17.32 -0.58
CA VAL A 533 -16.08 16.74 -1.75
C VAL A 533 -16.65 15.39 -2.22
N ASN A 534 -16.56 15.10 -3.53
CA ASN A 534 -16.83 13.75 -4.06
C ASN A 534 -15.72 12.78 -3.62
N ALA A 535 -16.03 11.88 -2.68
CA ALA A 535 -15.09 10.88 -2.17
C ALA A 535 -14.68 9.82 -3.20
N TYR A 536 -15.42 9.67 -4.31
CA TYR A 536 -15.49 8.41 -5.07
C TYR A 536 -14.92 8.48 -6.49
N HIS A 537 -14.72 9.67 -7.08
CA HIS A 537 -13.88 9.87 -8.27
C HIS A 537 -12.37 9.99 -7.93
N GLN A 538 -11.50 10.03 -8.94
CA GLN A 538 -10.03 10.19 -8.81
C GLN A 538 -9.37 10.97 -9.98
N PRO A 539 -9.80 12.20 -10.31
CA PRO A 539 -9.32 12.92 -11.51
C PRO A 539 -7.80 13.14 -11.56
N GLY A 540 -7.13 13.28 -10.40
CA GLY A 540 -5.69 13.57 -10.32
C GLY A 540 -4.77 12.49 -10.91
N VAL A 541 -5.13 11.21 -10.85
CA VAL A 541 -4.25 10.13 -11.34
C VAL A 541 -4.26 10.01 -12.87
N GLU A 542 -5.35 10.42 -13.53
CA GLU A 542 -5.44 10.38 -15.00
C GLU A 542 -4.53 11.41 -15.68
N ALA A 543 -4.27 12.55 -15.02
CA ALA A 543 -3.30 13.53 -15.50
C ALA A 543 -1.87 12.94 -15.55
N GLY A 544 -1.47 12.19 -14.53
CA GLY A 544 -0.17 11.50 -14.49
C GLY A 544 -0.03 10.44 -15.58
N LYS A 545 -1.06 9.60 -15.77
CA LYS A 545 -1.10 8.59 -16.84
C LYS A 545 -0.99 9.23 -18.24
N LYS A 546 -1.69 10.34 -18.49
CA LYS A 546 -1.62 11.07 -19.76
C LYS A 546 -0.20 11.60 -20.03
N ALA A 547 0.41 12.25 -19.03
CA ALA A 547 1.77 12.77 -19.17
C ALA A 547 2.81 11.66 -19.42
N ALA A 548 2.68 10.51 -18.75
CA ALA A 548 3.53 9.34 -19.02
C ALA A 548 3.35 8.81 -20.47
N GLY A 549 2.10 8.77 -20.97
CA GLY A 549 1.81 8.41 -22.36
C GLY A 549 2.43 9.36 -23.38
N GLU A 550 2.46 10.66 -23.10
CA GLU A 550 3.10 11.68 -23.95
C GLU A 550 4.63 11.50 -24.00
N VAL A 551 5.27 11.18 -22.85
CA VAL A 551 6.71 10.85 -22.78
C VAL A 551 7.02 9.56 -23.56
N LEU A 552 6.22 8.50 -23.41
CA LEU A 552 6.40 7.25 -24.17
C LEU A 552 6.22 7.46 -25.69
N ALA A 553 5.27 8.31 -26.10
CA ALA A 553 5.10 8.68 -27.50
C ALA A 553 6.28 9.50 -28.06
N LEU A 554 6.90 10.36 -27.24
CA LEU A 554 8.14 11.05 -27.60
C LEU A 554 9.32 10.07 -27.69
N GLN A 555 9.45 9.12 -26.76
CA GLN A 555 10.50 8.10 -26.79
C GLN A 555 10.44 7.23 -28.05
N LYS A 556 9.24 6.87 -28.52
CA LYS A 556 9.06 6.19 -29.82
C LYS A 556 9.55 7.05 -31.00
N ARG A 557 9.28 8.36 -31.01
CA ARG A 557 9.81 9.28 -32.07
C ARG A 557 11.32 9.42 -32.01
N VAL A 558 11.91 9.55 -30.82
CA VAL A 558 13.37 9.60 -30.63
C VAL A 558 14.04 8.34 -31.17
N LEU A 559 13.49 7.15 -30.88
CA LEU A 559 14.01 5.89 -31.41
C LEU A 559 13.91 5.79 -32.93
N SER A 560 12.78 6.21 -33.54
CA SER A 560 12.65 6.30 -35.02
C SER A 560 13.74 7.18 -35.62
N VAL A 561 13.90 8.41 -35.10
CA VAL A 561 14.87 9.40 -35.57
C VAL A 561 16.32 8.94 -35.43
N LEU A 562 16.63 8.13 -34.40
CA LEU A 562 17.96 7.51 -34.22
C LEU A 562 18.18 6.36 -35.20
N ASN A 563 17.21 5.45 -35.37
CA ASN A 563 17.29 4.35 -36.34
C ASN A 563 17.42 4.89 -37.78
N GLU A 564 16.63 5.89 -38.17
CA GLU A 564 16.69 6.59 -39.47
C GLU A 564 18.04 7.29 -39.73
N ALA A 565 18.79 7.64 -38.68
CA ALA A 565 20.14 8.19 -38.80
C ALA A 565 21.21 7.09 -38.91
N SER A 566 21.00 5.95 -38.24
CA SER A 566 21.88 4.78 -38.30
C SER A 566 21.73 3.97 -39.59
N CYS A 567 20.59 4.04 -40.28
CA CYS A 567 20.39 3.45 -41.60
C CYS A 567 21.05 4.25 -42.76
N LYS A 568 22.06 5.07 -42.47
CA LYS A 568 22.82 5.87 -43.46
C LYS A 568 24.30 5.51 -43.43
N GLU A 569 24.94 5.57 -44.59
CA GLU A 569 26.40 5.44 -44.70
C GLU A 569 27.05 6.79 -45.09
N PRO A 570 28.02 7.31 -44.31
CA PRO A 570 28.37 6.89 -42.95
C PRO A 570 27.25 7.21 -41.95
N ILE A 571 27.24 6.52 -40.81
CA ILE A 571 26.33 6.82 -39.69
C ILE A 571 26.62 8.24 -39.18
N GLU A 572 25.57 9.04 -38.98
CA GLU A 572 25.66 10.42 -38.49
C GLU A 572 25.10 10.53 -37.04
N PRO A 573 25.96 10.54 -36.00
CA PRO A 573 25.52 10.79 -34.63
C PRO A 573 24.85 12.17 -34.46
N LEU A 574 23.60 12.17 -34.00
CA LEU A 574 22.78 13.37 -33.91
C LEU A 574 22.97 14.08 -32.57
N THR A 575 23.15 15.40 -32.61
CA THR A 575 23.02 16.23 -31.41
C THR A 575 21.59 16.23 -30.88
N LEU A 576 21.40 16.47 -29.57
CA LEU A 576 20.06 16.61 -28.97
C LEU A 576 19.17 17.63 -29.69
N ALA A 577 19.75 18.71 -30.23
CA ALA A 577 19.01 19.71 -31.00
C ALA A 577 18.48 19.15 -32.33
N GLN A 578 19.28 18.38 -33.07
CA GLN A 578 18.86 17.71 -34.31
C GLN A 578 17.80 16.62 -34.04
N ILE A 579 17.91 15.91 -32.92
CA ILE A 579 16.86 14.95 -32.50
C ILE A 579 15.57 15.70 -32.20
N ALA A 580 15.62 16.82 -31.49
CA ALA A 580 14.45 17.62 -31.13
C ALA A 580 13.76 18.29 -32.33
N GLU A 581 14.53 18.76 -33.30
CA GLU A 581 14.03 19.29 -34.58
C GLU A 581 13.31 18.21 -35.40
N ARG A 582 13.94 17.03 -35.56
CA ARG A 582 13.36 15.88 -36.29
C ARG A 582 12.17 15.24 -35.57
N CYS A 583 12.13 15.26 -34.24
CA CYS A 583 10.98 14.81 -33.44
C CYS A 583 9.82 15.83 -33.39
N HIS A 584 10.02 17.03 -33.99
CA HIS A 584 9.14 18.19 -33.93
C HIS A 584 8.75 18.58 -32.50
N ALA A 585 9.74 18.62 -31.60
CA ALA A 585 9.56 18.76 -30.17
C ALA A 585 10.74 19.54 -29.52
N VAL A 586 11.08 20.70 -30.09
CA VAL A 586 12.23 21.53 -29.70
C VAL A 586 12.08 22.09 -28.27
N GLU A 587 10.85 22.40 -27.88
CA GLU A 587 10.46 22.79 -26.52
C GLU A 587 10.62 21.67 -25.48
N GLN A 588 10.69 20.41 -25.92
CA GLN A 588 10.88 19.22 -25.07
C GLN A 588 12.34 18.72 -25.05
N ILE A 589 13.32 19.54 -25.43
CA ILE A 589 14.74 19.13 -25.50
C ILE A 589 15.30 18.57 -24.17
N GLU A 590 14.82 19.01 -23.00
CA GLU A 590 15.18 18.35 -21.73
C GLU A 590 14.61 16.93 -21.65
N MET A 591 13.34 16.73 -21.99
CA MET A 591 12.72 15.39 -21.97
C MET A 591 13.41 14.47 -22.99
N ILE A 592 13.79 14.99 -24.17
CA ILE A 592 14.60 14.25 -25.15
C ILE A 592 15.96 13.87 -24.56
N TYR A 593 16.62 14.76 -23.82
CA TYR A 593 17.84 14.40 -23.09
C TYR A 593 17.62 13.30 -22.04
N LYS A 594 16.53 13.35 -21.26
CA LYS A 594 16.19 12.28 -20.28
C LYS A 594 15.93 10.95 -20.99
N ILE A 595 15.14 10.96 -22.07
CA ILE A 595 14.85 9.79 -22.91
C ILE A 595 16.14 9.20 -23.48
N VAL A 596 16.98 10.03 -24.12
CA VAL A 596 18.27 9.63 -24.69
C VAL A 596 19.19 9.03 -23.63
N SER A 597 19.27 9.64 -22.45
CA SER A 597 20.05 9.10 -21.32
C SER A 597 19.51 7.76 -20.83
N HIS A 598 18.18 7.61 -20.77
CA HIS A 598 17.53 6.36 -20.35
C HIS A 598 17.75 5.23 -21.36
N ILE A 599 17.50 5.45 -22.66
CA ILE A 599 17.69 4.40 -23.67
C ILE A 599 19.17 4.03 -23.84
N ALA A 600 20.10 4.99 -23.72
CA ALA A 600 21.53 4.70 -23.80
C ALA A 600 22.06 3.97 -22.55
N ALA A 601 21.48 4.21 -21.37
CA ALA A 601 21.78 3.45 -20.15
C ALA A 601 21.10 2.08 -20.08
N ASN A 602 20.35 1.69 -21.12
CA ASN A 602 19.70 0.39 -21.29
C ASN A 602 20.05 -0.20 -22.67
N ASP A 603 21.25 0.10 -23.19
CA ASP A 603 21.86 -0.47 -24.40
C ASP A 603 21.00 -0.36 -25.69
N ARG A 604 20.12 0.64 -25.77
CA ARG A 604 19.22 0.90 -26.91
C ARG A 604 19.59 2.15 -27.73
N ALA A 605 20.73 2.77 -27.41
CA ALA A 605 21.40 3.82 -28.19
C ALA A 605 22.83 4.02 -27.68
N LEU A 606 23.74 4.57 -28.49
CA LEU A 606 25.09 4.92 -28.07
C LEU A 606 25.34 6.42 -28.12
N ILE A 607 25.94 6.94 -27.04
CA ILE A 607 26.50 8.29 -26.97
C ILE A 607 27.89 8.26 -27.63
N ALA A 608 27.99 8.74 -28.88
CA ALA A 608 29.22 8.77 -29.65
C ALA A 608 30.21 9.84 -29.18
N GLU A 609 29.68 10.99 -28.74
CA GLU A 609 30.45 12.15 -28.29
C GLU A 609 29.77 12.82 -27.11
N GLY A 610 30.56 13.54 -26.30
CA GLY A 610 30.08 14.37 -25.20
C GLY A 610 30.05 13.67 -23.84
N SER A 611 29.25 14.19 -22.92
CA SER A 611 29.07 13.63 -21.58
C SER A 611 27.73 14.06 -20.98
N CYS A 612 27.12 13.19 -20.18
CA CYS A 612 25.91 13.49 -19.38
C CYS A 612 26.11 14.62 -18.35
N GLY A 613 27.36 14.98 -18.02
CA GLY A 613 27.67 16.19 -17.23
C GLY A 613 27.53 17.50 -18.02
N SER A 614 27.50 17.43 -19.35
CA SER A 614 27.42 18.57 -20.27
C SER A 614 26.45 18.24 -21.43
N PRO A 615 25.11 18.20 -21.20
CA PRO A 615 24.17 17.60 -22.13
C PRO A 615 24.22 18.15 -23.58
N SER A 616 24.49 19.44 -23.74
CA SER A 616 24.64 20.09 -25.07
C SER A 616 25.83 19.59 -25.90
N SER A 617 26.76 18.84 -25.31
CA SER A 617 27.88 18.19 -26.02
C SER A 617 27.53 16.82 -26.61
N ILE A 618 26.37 16.26 -26.25
CA ILE A 618 26.00 14.88 -26.57
C ILE A 618 25.63 14.73 -28.05
N LYS A 619 26.21 13.71 -28.70
CA LYS A 619 25.72 13.14 -29.97
C LYS A 619 25.38 11.66 -29.81
N VAL A 620 24.28 11.21 -30.40
CA VAL A 620 23.74 9.85 -30.23
C VAL A 620 23.34 9.22 -31.57
N PHE A 621 23.52 7.89 -31.66
CA PHE A 621 23.03 7.04 -32.74
C PHE A 621 22.49 5.71 -32.16
N SER A 622 21.80 4.90 -32.97
CA SER A 622 21.43 3.52 -32.64
C SER A 622 22.46 2.53 -33.24
N GLU A 623 22.80 1.43 -32.57
CA GLU A 623 23.65 0.41 -33.22
C GLU A 623 22.88 -0.41 -34.28
N GLU A 624 21.56 -0.53 -34.13
CA GLU A 624 20.74 -1.41 -34.97
C GLU A 624 19.82 -0.63 -35.93
N CYS A 625 20.01 -0.82 -37.23
CA CYS A 625 19.07 -0.40 -38.28
C CYS A 625 17.90 -1.42 -38.38
N ASN A 626 17.17 -1.61 -37.27
CA ASN A 626 16.02 -2.52 -37.22
C ASN A 626 14.79 -1.86 -37.85
N VAL A 627 14.56 -2.14 -39.14
CA VAL A 627 13.45 -1.61 -39.94
C VAL A 627 12.20 -2.51 -39.89
N GLU A 628 12.35 -3.81 -39.62
CA GLU A 628 11.28 -4.80 -39.83
C GLU A 628 10.34 -4.99 -38.63
N ASP A 629 10.84 -4.98 -37.38
CA ASP A 629 10.04 -5.33 -36.18
C ASP A 629 9.09 -4.22 -35.66
N LEU A 630 9.04 -3.06 -36.30
CA LEU A 630 8.24 -1.91 -35.81
C LEU A 630 6.75 -1.94 -36.20
N TYR A 631 6.29 -2.96 -36.94
CA TYR A 631 4.95 -3.01 -37.55
C TYR A 631 4.06 -4.22 -37.18
N THR A 632 4.47 -5.02 -36.19
CA THR A 632 3.67 -6.07 -35.55
C THR A 632 3.94 -6.06 -34.04
N GLU A 633 2.96 -6.05 -33.13
CA GLU A 633 1.50 -6.27 -33.25
C GLU A 633 0.71 -5.12 -32.59
N ILE A 634 -0.63 -5.13 -32.71
CA ILE A 634 -1.59 -4.12 -32.17
C ILE A 634 -2.32 -4.68 -30.95
#